data_AF-A0A9E2EW16-F1
#
_entry.id   AF-A0A9E2EW16-F1
#
_cell.length_a   1.000
_cell.length_b   1.000
_cell.length_c   1.000
_cell.angle_alpha   90.00
_cell.angle_beta   90.00
_cell.angle_gamma   90.00
#
_symmetry.space_group_name_H-M   'P 1'
#
loop_
_entity.id
_entity.type
_entity.pdbx_description
1 polymer ?
#
loop_
_entity_poly.entity_id
_entity_poly.type
_entity_poly.pdbx_seq_one_letter_code
_entity_poly.pdbx_strand_id
1 'polypeptide(L)'
;FGMVTKDKSGNFIQIDDPRLQPIWDFLKDKGIPVIAHIAEPEQAWRPLDDPNNPHFGYYTNNPQYHAFKIPEIPSYETIISARDSWIEKNPDLNILCAHLGSMSNHVERVAERLDKFPNMYVETAARFGDLARQDTEKVRLFFEKYQDRIMFGSDYGNSTPQNTMTNDELNTEQSNLEKNYDVLWQYLSGADSLVVRGQKTLGLGLPSGILSKVYFENTVNFMKLK
;
A
#
# COMPACT_ATOMS: atom_id res chain seq x y z
N PHE A 1 -7.01 -1.98 -12.25
CA PHE A 1 -6.83 -1.33 -13.57
C PHE A 1 -5.39 -1.51 -14.05
N GLY A 2 -5.15 -1.45 -15.35
CA GLY A 2 -3.81 -1.44 -15.95
C GLY A 2 -3.09 -2.80 -16.07
N MET A 3 -3.55 -3.87 -15.40
CA MET A 3 -2.82 -5.16 -15.37
C MET A 3 -3.66 -6.40 -15.71
N VAL A 4 -4.99 -6.35 -15.60
CA VAL A 4 -5.85 -7.54 -15.75
C VAL A 4 -6.96 -7.28 -16.76
N THR A 5 -7.80 -6.28 -16.51
CA THR A 5 -8.96 -5.99 -17.35
C THR A 5 -8.55 -5.34 -18.66
N LYS A 6 -9.00 -5.93 -19.78
CA LYS A 6 -8.82 -5.42 -21.14
C LYS A 6 -10.16 -5.02 -21.74
N ASP A 7 -10.14 -4.06 -22.66
CA ASP A 7 -11.32 -3.71 -23.46
C ASP A 7 -11.48 -4.62 -24.69
N LYS A 8 -12.52 -4.36 -25.49
CA LYS A 8 -12.84 -5.15 -26.70
C LYS A 8 -11.75 -5.10 -27.77
N SER A 9 -10.85 -4.12 -27.71
CA SER A 9 -9.71 -3.98 -28.63
C SER A 9 -8.45 -4.66 -28.07
N GLY A 10 -8.53 -5.29 -26.88
CA GLY A 10 -7.42 -5.97 -26.24
C GLY A 10 -6.50 -5.05 -25.43
N ASN A 11 -6.83 -3.77 -25.29
CA ASN A 11 -6.02 -2.82 -24.55
C ASN A 11 -6.34 -2.88 -23.05
N PHE A 12 -5.32 -2.82 -22.19
CA PHE A 12 -5.54 -2.74 -20.74
C PHE A 12 -6.26 -1.43 -20.38
N ILE A 13 -7.34 -1.54 -19.60
CA ILE A 13 -8.09 -0.38 -19.12
C ILE A 13 -7.31 0.26 -17.97
N GLN A 14 -6.79 1.46 -18.21
CA GLN A 14 -6.10 2.27 -17.19
C GLN A 14 -7.09 2.97 -16.26
N ILE A 15 -6.64 3.40 -15.09
CA ILE A 15 -7.50 4.06 -14.10
C ILE A 15 -7.99 5.45 -14.55
N ASP A 16 -7.22 6.14 -15.40
CA ASP A 16 -7.55 7.44 -15.98
C ASP A 16 -8.30 7.34 -17.31
N ASP A 17 -8.79 6.15 -17.67
CA ASP A 17 -9.60 5.95 -18.87
C ASP A 17 -10.86 6.84 -18.82
N PRO A 18 -11.12 7.69 -19.84
CA PRO A 18 -12.26 8.62 -19.83
C PRO A 18 -13.62 7.95 -19.65
N ARG A 19 -13.75 6.67 -20.02
CA ARG A 19 -14.99 5.90 -19.84
C ARG A 19 -15.34 5.69 -18.37
N LEU A 20 -14.36 5.80 -17.47
CA LEU A 20 -14.54 5.65 -16.02
C LEU A 20 -14.91 6.97 -15.33
N GLN A 21 -14.74 8.12 -15.98
CA GLN A 21 -14.98 9.43 -15.37
C GLN A 21 -16.37 9.60 -14.72
N PRO A 22 -17.47 9.09 -15.32
CA PRO A 22 -18.80 9.18 -14.68
C PRO A 22 -18.88 8.52 -13.30
N ILE A 23 -18.06 7.50 -13.03
CA ILE A 23 -17.99 6.84 -11.71
C ILE A 23 -17.34 7.79 -10.70
N TRP A 24 -16.22 8.42 -11.09
CA TRP A 24 -15.47 9.33 -10.22
C TRP A 24 -16.27 10.60 -9.91
N ASP A 25 -16.97 11.14 -10.91
CA ASP A 25 -17.87 12.28 -10.72
C ASP A 25 -19.00 11.97 -9.73
N PHE A 26 -19.62 10.79 -9.86
CA PHE A 26 -20.64 10.35 -8.91
C PHE A 26 -20.10 10.22 -7.48
N LEU A 27 -18.93 9.60 -7.28
CA LEU A 27 -18.34 9.41 -5.95
C LEU A 27 -17.96 10.75 -5.31
N LYS A 28 -17.39 11.66 -6.11
CA LYS A 28 -17.10 13.05 -5.71
C LYS A 28 -18.38 13.76 -5.27
N ASP A 29 -19.44 13.74 -6.07
CA ASP A 29 -20.72 14.38 -5.77
C ASP A 29 -21.40 13.82 -4.51
N LYS A 30 -21.16 12.53 -4.21
CA LYS A 30 -21.65 11.89 -2.98
C LYS A 30 -20.70 12.02 -1.80
N GLY A 31 -19.52 12.60 -1.99
CA GLY A 31 -18.49 12.71 -0.97
C GLY A 31 -18.01 11.35 -0.45
N ILE A 32 -18.04 10.32 -1.30
CA ILE A 32 -17.60 8.96 -1.00
C ILE A 32 -16.11 8.85 -1.38
N PRO A 33 -15.21 8.58 -0.42
CA PRO A 33 -13.80 8.41 -0.73
C PRO A 33 -13.52 7.11 -1.50
N VAL A 34 -12.38 7.06 -2.19
CA VAL A 34 -11.93 5.89 -2.97
C VAL A 34 -10.65 5.33 -2.39
N ILE A 35 -10.63 4.02 -2.11
CA ILE A 35 -9.36 3.28 -1.97
C ILE A 35 -8.95 2.73 -3.34
N ALA A 36 -7.73 3.03 -3.76
CA ALA A 36 -7.23 2.71 -5.09
C ALA A 36 -6.01 1.78 -4.98
N HIS A 37 -6.22 0.49 -5.26
CA HIS A 37 -5.16 -0.48 -5.49
C HIS A 37 -4.74 -0.45 -6.96
N ILE A 38 -3.68 0.32 -7.25
CA ILE A 38 -3.19 0.52 -8.62
C ILE A 38 -1.71 0.16 -8.69
N ALA A 39 -1.38 -0.73 -9.64
CA ALA A 39 -0.10 -1.42 -9.75
C ALA A 39 0.23 -2.35 -8.56
N GLU A 40 1.17 -3.24 -8.80
CA GLU A 40 1.94 -3.96 -7.78
C GLU A 40 3.16 -3.12 -7.35
N PRO A 41 3.93 -3.50 -6.31
CA PRO A 41 5.25 -2.92 -6.06
C PRO A 41 6.11 -2.92 -7.31
N GLU A 42 7.01 -1.94 -7.43
CA GLU A 42 7.95 -1.84 -8.57
C GLU A 42 8.68 -3.17 -8.84
N GLN A 43 8.96 -3.94 -7.79
CA GLN A 43 9.63 -5.23 -7.88
C GLN A 43 8.90 -6.26 -8.76
N ALA A 44 7.58 -6.14 -9.00
CA ALA A 44 6.87 -6.97 -9.96
C ALA A 44 7.40 -6.81 -11.39
N TRP A 45 7.97 -5.64 -11.74
CA TRP A 45 8.55 -5.32 -13.05
C TRP A 45 10.08 -5.36 -13.07
N ARG A 46 10.71 -5.95 -12.05
CA ARG A 46 12.18 -6.05 -11.95
C ARG A 46 12.61 -7.52 -11.85
N PRO A 47 13.84 -7.86 -12.27
CA PRO A 47 14.41 -9.18 -12.03
C PRO A 47 14.37 -9.56 -10.55
N LEU A 48 14.23 -10.85 -10.25
CA LEU A 48 14.34 -11.39 -8.88
C LEU A 48 15.77 -11.88 -8.64
N ASP A 49 16.70 -10.94 -8.52
CA ASP A 49 18.13 -11.19 -8.37
C ASP A 49 18.62 -11.15 -6.92
N ASP A 50 17.94 -10.40 -6.05
CA ASP A 50 18.25 -10.25 -4.63
C ASP A 50 17.34 -11.14 -3.73
N PRO A 51 17.85 -12.24 -3.15
CA PRO A 51 17.09 -13.07 -2.22
C PRO A 51 16.69 -12.35 -0.92
N ASN A 52 17.34 -11.24 -0.58
CA ASN A 52 16.98 -10.43 0.59
C ASN A 52 15.86 -9.42 0.27
N ASN A 53 15.44 -9.29 -0.98
CA ASN A 53 14.32 -8.42 -1.32
C ASN A 53 13.02 -8.92 -0.67
N PRO A 54 12.23 -8.06 0.02
CA PRO A 54 10.99 -8.47 0.68
C PRO A 54 9.95 -9.15 -0.24
N HIS A 55 10.06 -8.98 -1.55
CA HIS A 55 9.15 -9.57 -2.54
C HIS A 55 9.73 -10.80 -3.25
N PHE A 56 10.99 -11.16 -3.01
CA PHE A 56 11.65 -12.30 -3.67
C PHE A 56 10.84 -13.59 -3.51
N GLY A 57 10.53 -13.97 -2.26
CA GLY A 57 9.77 -15.18 -1.99
C GLY A 57 8.36 -15.16 -2.58
N TYR A 58 7.71 -13.99 -2.60
CA TYR A 58 6.35 -13.85 -3.14
C TYR A 58 6.32 -14.10 -4.65
N TYR A 59 7.15 -13.40 -5.42
CA TYR A 59 7.16 -13.55 -6.89
C TYR A 59 7.84 -14.84 -7.37
N THR A 60 8.74 -15.44 -6.58
CA THR A 60 9.24 -16.80 -6.84
C THR A 60 8.11 -17.83 -6.74
N ASN A 61 7.24 -17.71 -5.73
CA ASN A 61 6.13 -18.65 -5.52
C ASN A 61 4.86 -18.31 -6.32
N ASN A 62 4.76 -17.09 -6.84
CA ASN A 62 3.60 -16.62 -7.60
C ASN A 62 4.02 -15.97 -8.93
N PRO A 63 4.62 -16.74 -9.87
CA PRO A 63 5.14 -16.21 -11.13
C PRO A 63 4.05 -15.59 -12.02
N GLN A 64 2.79 -15.96 -11.85
CA GLN A 64 1.64 -15.38 -12.55
C GLN A 64 1.39 -13.90 -12.19
N TYR A 65 1.94 -13.42 -11.08
CA TYR A 65 1.87 -12.02 -10.66
C TYR A 65 3.20 -11.26 -10.88
N HIS A 66 4.23 -11.93 -11.41
CA HIS A 66 5.52 -11.32 -11.71
C HIS A 66 5.49 -10.68 -13.10
N ALA A 67 5.00 -9.44 -13.19
CA ALA A 67 4.81 -8.71 -14.44
C ALA A 67 6.05 -8.66 -15.36
N PHE A 68 7.26 -8.73 -14.80
CA PHE A 68 8.52 -8.86 -15.53
C PHE A 68 8.53 -10.05 -16.52
N LYS A 69 7.78 -11.13 -16.22
CA LYS A 69 7.65 -12.32 -17.08
C LYS A 69 6.46 -12.26 -18.05
N ILE A 70 5.67 -11.18 -18.02
CA ILE A 70 4.42 -11.04 -18.76
C ILE A 70 4.49 -9.72 -19.58
N PRO A 71 5.18 -9.72 -20.74
CA PRO A 71 5.51 -8.51 -21.48
C PRO A 71 4.29 -7.75 -22.01
N GLU A 72 3.12 -8.37 -22.02
CA GLU A 72 1.87 -7.72 -22.38
C GLU A 72 1.44 -6.70 -21.33
N ILE A 73 1.77 -6.92 -20.05
CA ILE A 73 1.42 -5.98 -18.97
C ILE A 73 2.18 -4.67 -19.21
N PRO A 74 1.49 -3.50 -19.21
CA PRO A 74 2.13 -2.20 -19.32
C PRO A 74 3.24 -2.01 -18.29
N SER A 75 4.21 -1.14 -18.60
CA SER A 75 5.28 -0.84 -17.66
C SER A 75 4.74 -0.27 -16.34
N TYR A 76 5.50 -0.46 -15.26
CA TYR A 76 5.22 0.15 -13.96
C TYR A 76 4.98 1.66 -14.10
N GLU A 77 5.85 2.36 -14.83
CA GLU A 77 5.78 3.80 -15.04
C GLU A 77 4.51 4.22 -15.79
N THR A 78 4.04 3.40 -16.73
CA THR A 78 2.78 3.66 -17.46
C THR A 78 1.59 3.65 -16.50
N ILE A 79 1.51 2.63 -15.64
CA ILE A 79 0.38 2.45 -14.72
C ILE A 79 0.42 3.51 -13.60
N ILE A 80 1.61 3.81 -13.08
CA ILE A 80 1.80 4.88 -12.08
C ILE A 80 1.46 6.26 -12.66
N SER A 81 1.86 6.54 -13.90
CA SER A 81 1.53 7.81 -14.56
C SER A 81 0.04 7.96 -14.83
N ALA A 82 -0.64 6.86 -15.21
CA ALA A 82 -2.09 6.83 -15.34
C ALA A 82 -2.78 7.14 -14.00
N ARG A 83 -2.31 6.56 -12.88
CA ARG A 83 -2.82 6.89 -11.55
C ARG A 83 -2.62 8.36 -11.20
N ASP A 84 -1.41 8.88 -11.39
CA ASP A 84 -1.09 10.27 -11.06
C ASP A 84 -1.95 11.24 -11.91
N SER A 85 -2.17 10.92 -13.19
CA SER A 85 -3.08 11.66 -14.08
C SER A 85 -4.54 11.59 -13.64
N TRP A 86 -5.00 10.43 -13.14
CA TRP A 86 -6.33 10.27 -12.59
C TRP A 86 -6.54 11.09 -11.32
N ILE A 87 -5.58 11.09 -10.39
CA ILE A 87 -5.64 11.89 -9.15
C ILE A 87 -5.70 13.39 -9.50
N GLU A 88 -4.84 13.83 -10.42
CA GLU A 88 -4.78 15.24 -10.87
C GLU A 88 -6.09 15.72 -11.51
N LYS A 89 -6.78 14.86 -12.26
CA LYS A 89 -8.09 15.15 -12.88
C LYS A 89 -9.25 15.17 -11.87
N ASN A 90 -9.06 14.67 -10.65
CA ASN A 90 -10.12 14.53 -9.65
C ASN A 90 -9.74 15.22 -8.31
N PRO A 91 -9.43 16.54 -8.31
CA PRO A 91 -8.88 17.23 -7.13
C PRO A 91 -9.83 17.25 -5.91
N ASP A 92 -11.14 17.12 -6.13
CA ASP A 92 -12.14 17.11 -5.06
C ASP A 92 -12.53 15.70 -4.59
N LEU A 93 -11.92 14.65 -5.16
CA LEU A 93 -12.13 13.26 -4.75
C LEU A 93 -11.03 12.86 -3.75
N ASN A 94 -11.40 12.47 -2.54
CA ASN A 94 -10.47 11.93 -1.56
C ASN A 94 -10.05 10.51 -1.94
N ILE A 95 -8.75 10.29 -2.12
CA ILE A 95 -8.19 9.04 -2.66
C ILE A 95 -7.16 8.47 -1.69
N LEU A 96 -7.41 7.26 -1.19
CA LEU A 96 -6.43 6.45 -0.46
C LEU A 96 -5.71 5.52 -1.44
N CYS A 97 -4.47 5.84 -1.79
CA CYS A 97 -3.63 4.97 -2.60
C CYS A 97 -3.11 3.83 -1.73
N ALA A 98 -3.59 2.62 -1.99
CA ALA A 98 -3.18 1.43 -1.27
C ALA A 98 -1.67 1.20 -1.40
N HIS A 99 -1.09 0.65 -0.35
CA HIS A 99 0.27 0.16 -0.27
C HIS A 99 1.32 1.20 -0.62
N LEU A 100 1.20 2.39 -0.01
CA LEU A 100 2.01 3.57 -0.30
C LEU A 100 1.99 3.96 -1.78
N GLY A 101 0.83 3.77 -2.43
CA GLY A 101 0.67 3.95 -3.86
C GLY A 101 1.65 3.11 -4.67
N SER A 102 1.95 1.88 -4.23
CA SER A 102 2.86 0.97 -4.93
C SER A 102 4.27 1.54 -5.19
N MET A 103 4.68 2.57 -4.43
CA MET A 103 5.99 3.26 -4.49
C MET A 103 6.78 3.09 -3.18
N SER A 104 6.44 2.08 -2.39
CA SER A 104 6.93 1.85 -1.03
C SER A 104 8.45 1.71 -0.89
N ASN A 105 9.15 1.30 -1.96
CA ASN A 105 10.60 1.17 -2.01
C ASN A 105 11.35 2.51 -1.91
N HIS A 106 10.67 3.63 -2.16
CA HIS A 106 11.22 4.98 -2.08
C HIS A 106 10.20 5.95 -1.49
N VAL A 107 10.27 6.21 -0.18
CA VAL A 107 9.35 7.16 0.48
C VAL A 107 9.40 8.58 -0.09
N GLU A 108 10.49 8.98 -0.75
CA GLU A 108 10.58 10.26 -1.47
C GLU A 108 9.63 10.32 -2.66
N ARG A 109 9.47 9.22 -3.40
CA ARG A 109 8.53 9.18 -4.53
C ARG A 109 7.09 9.33 -4.03
N VAL A 110 6.78 8.75 -2.87
CA VAL A 110 5.49 8.92 -2.19
C VAL A 110 5.32 10.36 -1.75
N ALA A 111 6.34 10.94 -1.10
CA ALA A 111 6.38 12.32 -0.64
C ALA A 111 6.12 13.32 -1.77
N GLU A 112 6.76 13.14 -2.94
CA GLU A 112 6.56 13.96 -4.13
C GLU A 112 5.08 14.01 -4.55
N ARG A 113 4.38 12.87 -4.52
CA ARG A 113 2.96 12.81 -4.92
C ARG A 113 2.05 13.37 -3.83
N LEU A 114 2.36 13.13 -2.56
CA LEU A 114 1.65 13.76 -1.45
C LEU A 114 1.78 15.29 -1.53
N ASP A 115 2.98 15.83 -1.81
CA ASP A 115 3.18 17.28 -2.00
C ASP A 115 2.40 17.80 -3.22
N LYS A 116 2.36 17.05 -4.33
CA LYS A 116 1.64 17.44 -5.56
C LYS A 116 0.12 17.36 -5.43
N PHE A 117 -0.41 16.37 -4.73
CA PHE A 117 -1.84 16.03 -4.72
C PHE A 117 -2.43 16.16 -3.30
N PRO A 118 -3.10 17.28 -2.98
CA PRO A 118 -3.71 17.50 -1.66
C PRO A 118 -4.76 16.45 -1.29
N ASN A 119 -5.42 15.87 -2.28
CA ASN A 119 -6.49 14.87 -2.14
C ASN A 119 -5.99 13.41 -2.06
N MET A 120 -4.67 13.20 -2.10
CA MET A 120 -4.05 11.88 -1.99
C MET A 120 -3.67 11.55 -0.55
N TYR A 121 -4.02 10.33 -0.14
CA TYR A 121 -3.68 9.68 1.12
C TYR A 121 -2.99 8.34 0.78
N VAL A 122 -2.25 7.78 1.73
CA VAL A 122 -1.60 6.47 1.57
C VAL A 122 -1.75 5.60 2.80
N GLU A 123 -1.58 4.29 2.64
CA GLU A 123 -1.55 3.35 3.77
C GLU A 123 -0.40 2.33 3.66
N THR A 124 -0.03 1.69 4.78
CA THR A 124 1.20 0.91 4.94
C THR A 124 1.11 -0.60 4.66
N ALA A 125 -0.09 -1.12 4.41
CA ALA A 125 -0.41 -2.55 4.27
C ALA A 125 0.54 -3.26 3.31
N ALA A 126 1.02 -4.44 3.71
CA ALA A 126 1.98 -5.27 2.96
C ALA A 126 3.33 -4.62 2.59
N ARG A 127 3.63 -3.37 3.01
CA ARG A 127 4.83 -2.61 2.61
C ARG A 127 5.85 -2.37 3.71
N PHE A 128 5.62 -2.89 4.91
CA PHE A 128 6.56 -2.78 6.03
C PHE A 128 7.96 -3.33 5.73
N GLY A 129 8.08 -4.37 4.90
CA GLY A 129 9.39 -4.85 4.44
C GLY A 129 10.14 -3.84 3.56
N ASP A 130 9.42 -3.10 2.71
CA ASP A 130 10.02 -2.05 1.86
C ASP A 130 10.44 -0.84 2.67
N LEU A 131 9.63 -0.46 3.66
CA LEU A 131 9.94 0.60 4.61
C LEU A 131 11.19 0.22 5.42
N ALA A 132 11.23 -0.99 5.99
CA ALA A 132 12.32 -1.46 6.84
C ALA A 132 13.67 -1.59 6.10
N ARG A 133 13.66 -1.72 4.77
CA ARG A 133 14.88 -1.77 3.93
C ARG A 133 15.50 -0.39 3.70
N GLN A 134 14.76 0.68 3.96
CA GLN A 134 15.25 2.05 3.79
C GLN A 134 15.94 2.54 5.07
N ASP A 135 16.64 3.67 4.95
CA ASP A 135 17.20 4.36 6.12
C ASP A 135 16.09 4.74 7.11
N THR A 136 16.26 4.33 8.38
CA THR A 136 15.25 4.51 9.44
C THR A 136 14.90 5.98 9.65
N GLU A 137 15.89 6.87 9.69
CA GLU A 137 15.66 8.29 9.96
C GLU A 137 14.90 8.94 8.80
N LYS A 138 15.26 8.60 7.56
CA LYS A 138 14.53 9.03 6.37
C LYS A 138 13.06 8.61 6.40
N VAL A 139 12.78 7.36 6.77
CA VAL A 139 11.39 6.87 6.89
C VAL A 139 10.67 7.56 8.04
N ARG A 140 11.33 7.75 9.19
CA ARG A 140 10.78 8.46 10.35
C ARG A 140 10.35 9.89 9.98
N LEU A 141 11.23 10.65 9.32
CA LEU A 141 10.95 12.01 8.84
C LEU A 141 9.79 12.05 7.83
N PHE A 142 9.64 11.03 6.98
CA PHE A 142 8.48 10.90 6.09
C PHE A 142 7.17 10.76 6.89
N PHE A 143 7.13 9.89 7.91
CA PHE A 143 5.96 9.77 8.77
C PHE A 143 5.68 11.07 9.55
N GLU A 144 6.70 11.77 10.05
CA GLU A 144 6.52 13.06 10.74
C GLU A 144 5.93 14.14 9.83
N LYS A 145 6.47 14.31 8.61
CA LYS A 145 6.02 15.32 7.65
C LYS A 145 4.60 15.07 7.15
N TYR A 146 4.24 13.81 6.90
CA TYR A 146 2.97 13.42 6.27
C TYR A 146 1.99 12.72 7.22
N GLN A 147 2.16 12.91 8.53
CA GLN A 147 1.41 12.22 9.58
C GLN A 147 -0.12 12.31 9.44
N ASP A 148 -0.66 13.35 8.80
CA ASP A 148 -2.10 13.54 8.61
C ASP A 148 -2.65 12.85 7.34
N ARG A 149 -1.78 12.22 6.53
CA ARG A 149 -2.13 11.59 5.25
C ARG A 149 -1.65 10.14 5.10
N ILE A 150 -1.08 9.57 6.15
CA ILE A 150 -0.67 8.17 6.21
C ILE A 150 -1.59 7.42 7.17
N MET A 151 -2.21 6.34 6.71
CA MET A 151 -3.02 5.44 7.52
C MET A 151 -2.28 4.12 7.74
N PHE A 152 -2.59 3.45 8.84
CA PHE A 152 -2.20 2.07 9.05
C PHE A 152 -3.09 1.15 8.22
N GLY A 153 -2.48 0.17 7.57
CA GLY A 153 -3.15 -1.00 7.03
C GLY A 153 -2.28 -2.24 7.21
N SER A 154 -2.93 -3.41 7.28
CA SER A 154 -2.25 -4.69 7.51
C SER A 154 -2.12 -5.56 6.26
N ASP A 155 -3.08 -5.48 5.33
CA ASP A 155 -3.29 -6.44 4.24
C ASP A 155 -3.53 -7.88 4.71
N TYR A 156 -4.01 -8.04 5.94
CA TYR A 156 -4.24 -9.37 6.48
C TYR A 156 -5.54 -9.94 5.91
N GLY A 157 -5.48 -11.16 5.39
CA GLY A 157 -6.63 -11.90 4.90
C GLY A 157 -6.54 -13.38 5.29
N ASN A 158 -7.68 -14.03 5.44
CA ASN A 158 -7.79 -15.46 5.61
C ASN A 158 -8.48 -16.08 4.39
N SER A 159 -7.97 -17.23 3.96
CA SER A 159 -8.50 -17.96 2.79
C SER A 159 -9.27 -19.22 3.19
N THR A 160 -9.17 -19.61 4.45
CA THR A 160 -9.80 -20.80 5.00
C THR A 160 -11.07 -20.39 5.75
N PRO A 161 -12.25 -20.92 5.38
CA PRO A 161 -13.48 -20.66 6.12
C PRO A 161 -13.35 -21.10 7.60
N GLN A 162 -13.77 -20.24 8.52
CA GLN A 162 -13.69 -20.51 9.96
C GLN A 162 -14.34 -21.86 10.36
N ASN A 163 -15.45 -22.21 9.73
CA ASN A 163 -16.19 -23.44 10.02
C ASN A 163 -15.51 -24.73 9.53
N THR A 164 -14.40 -24.63 8.78
CA THR A 164 -13.59 -25.79 8.39
C THR A 164 -12.37 -25.98 9.29
N MET A 165 -12.17 -25.12 10.29
CA MET A 165 -11.02 -25.15 11.20
C MET A 165 -11.40 -25.70 12.57
N THR A 166 -10.46 -26.41 13.18
CA THR A 166 -10.50 -26.80 14.58
C THR A 166 -10.22 -25.60 15.49
N ASN A 167 -10.55 -25.72 16.78
CA ASN A 167 -10.22 -24.68 17.77
C ASN A 167 -8.71 -24.41 17.86
N ASP A 168 -7.87 -25.44 17.71
CA ASP A 168 -6.41 -25.29 17.77
C ASP A 168 -5.87 -24.52 16.54
N GLU A 169 -6.44 -24.76 15.36
CA GLU A 169 -6.10 -24.00 14.15
C GLU A 169 -6.52 -22.53 14.28
N LEU A 170 -7.70 -22.26 14.83
CA LEU A 170 -8.17 -20.89 15.10
C LEU A 170 -7.28 -20.17 16.12
N ASN A 171 -6.92 -20.84 17.22
CA ASN A 171 -6.00 -20.29 18.22
C ASN A 171 -4.62 -20.00 17.62
N THR A 172 -4.15 -20.87 16.72
CA THR A 172 -2.88 -20.67 16.00
C THR A 172 -2.96 -19.50 15.03
N GLU A 173 -4.05 -19.37 14.27
CA GLU A 173 -4.29 -18.22 13.38
C GLU A 173 -4.30 -16.90 14.15
N GLN A 174 -5.03 -16.84 15.27
CA GLN A 174 -5.08 -15.68 16.14
C GLN A 174 -3.68 -15.32 16.69
N SER A 175 -2.96 -16.30 17.23
CA SER A 175 -1.62 -16.08 17.79
C SER A 175 -0.64 -15.57 16.74
N ASN A 176 -0.75 -16.05 15.49
CA ASN A 176 0.06 -15.56 14.38
C ASN A 176 -0.33 -14.13 13.98
N LEU A 177 -1.62 -13.80 13.97
CA LEU A 177 -2.09 -12.45 13.70
C LEU A 177 -1.55 -11.45 14.73
N GLU A 178 -1.70 -11.76 16.02
CA GLU A 178 -1.21 -10.94 17.14
C GLU A 178 0.30 -10.70 17.02
N LYS A 179 1.07 -11.78 16.82
CA LYS A 179 2.53 -11.67 16.66
C LYS A 179 2.93 -10.81 15.45
N ASN A 180 2.21 -10.93 14.32
CA ASN A 180 2.48 -10.10 13.16
C ASN A 180 2.18 -8.63 13.46
N TYR A 181 1.02 -8.34 14.05
CA TYR A 181 0.65 -6.99 14.47
C TYR A 181 1.67 -6.38 15.44
N ASP A 182 2.14 -7.16 16.43
CA ASP A 182 3.14 -6.72 17.39
C ASP A 182 4.44 -6.29 16.72
N VAL A 183 4.90 -7.02 15.69
CA VAL A 183 6.10 -6.64 14.92
C VAL A 183 5.86 -5.31 14.17
N LEU A 184 4.69 -5.13 13.56
CA LEU A 184 4.37 -3.88 12.85
C LEU A 184 4.24 -2.69 13.82
N TRP A 185 3.63 -2.93 14.98
CA TRP A 185 3.53 -1.96 16.07
C TRP A 185 4.90 -1.57 16.60
N GLN A 186 5.78 -2.55 16.89
CA GLN A 186 7.15 -2.30 17.34
C GLN A 186 7.95 -1.53 16.30
N TYR A 187 7.75 -1.80 15.01
CA TYR A 187 8.41 -1.05 13.95
C TYR A 187 8.03 0.43 13.95
N LEU A 188 6.75 0.78 14.13
CA LEU A 188 6.33 2.18 14.14
C LEU A 188 6.61 2.88 15.47
N SER A 189 6.40 2.21 16.60
CA SER A 189 6.40 2.82 17.94
C SER A 189 7.71 2.69 18.71
N GLY A 190 8.47 1.61 18.50
CA GLY A 190 9.71 1.34 19.22
C GLY A 190 10.91 2.05 18.61
N ALA A 191 12.02 2.12 19.35
CA ALA A 191 13.30 2.64 18.85
C ALA A 191 14.42 1.57 18.81
N ASP A 192 14.12 0.36 19.31
CA ASP A 192 15.07 -0.76 19.36
C ASP A 192 15.23 -1.45 18.00
N SER A 193 16.27 -2.27 17.88
CA SER A 193 16.50 -3.11 16.70
C SER A 193 15.48 -4.24 16.60
N LEU A 194 14.99 -4.49 15.39
CA LEU A 194 14.06 -5.57 15.09
C LEU A 194 14.24 -6.09 13.66
N VAL A 195 13.48 -7.13 13.32
CA VAL A 195 13.45 -7.72 11.98
C VAL A 195 12.04 -7.66 11.42
N VAL A 196 11.88 -6.98 10.27
CA VAL A 196 10.59 -6.82 9.60
C VAL A 196 10.68 -7.44 8.21
N ARG A 197 9.92 -8.52 7.96
CA ARG A 197 9.98 -9.29 6.69
C ARG A 197 11.42 -9.61 6.24
N GLY A 198 12.24 -10.08 7.18
CA GLY A 198 13.65 -10.44 6.94
C GLY A 198 14.63 -9.26 6.92
N GLN A 199 14.15 -8.02 6.97
CA GLN A 199 15.00 -6.82 6.98
C GLN A 199 15.39 -6.48 8.42
N LYS A 200 16.69 -6.46 8.72
CA LYS A 200 17.20 -5.91 9.98
C LYS A 200 17.09 -4.40 9.93
N THR A 201 16.42 -3.81 10.91
CA THR A 201 16.15 -2.38 10.96
C THR A 201 16.05 -1.91 12.41
N LEU A 202 15.83 -0.61 12.59
CA LEU A 202 15.44 0.00 13.87
C LEU A 202 13.97 0.40 13.80
N GLY A 203 13.28 0.38 14.93
CA GLY A 203 11.97 0.99 15.02
C GLY A 203 12.04 2.50 14.78
N LEU A 204 10.94 3.09 14.29
CA LEU A 204 10.86 4.50 13.92
C LEU A 204 10.70 5.44 15.13
N GLY A 205 10.32 4.92 16.30
CA GLY A 205 10.16 5.70 17.52
C GLY A 205 9.12 6.81 17.38
N LEU A 206 8.04 6.58 16.61
CA LEU A 206 7.05 7.62 16.35
C LEU A 206 6.35 8.04 17.65
N PRO A 207 6.24 9.36 17.93
CA PRO A 207 5.48 9.87 19.07
C PRO A 207 4.03 9.37 19.07
N SER A 208 3.44 9.22 20.27
CA SER A 208 2.06 8.77 20.44
C SER A 208 1.03 9.59 19.65
N GLY A 209 1.25 10.91 19.48
CA GLY A 209 0.40 11.76 18.66
C GLY A 209 0.41 11.39 17.17
N ILE A 210 1.56 10.99 16.62
CA ILE A 210 1.66 10.50 15.24
C ILE A 210 1.05 9.11 15.12
N LEU A 211 1.31 8.23 16.10
CA LEU A 211 0.72 6.88 16.12
C LEU A 211 -0.81 6.94 16.16
N SER A 212 -1.40 7.82 16.99
CA SER A 212 -2.86 8.02 17.07
C SER A 212 -3.46 8.40 15.71
N LYS A 213 -2.81 9.31 14.98
CA LYS A 213 -3.22 9.70 13.63
C LYS A 213 -3.16 8.55 12.65
N VAL A 214 -2.01 7.87 12.59
CA VAL A 214 -1.77 6.77 11.64
C VAL A 214 -2.71 5.60 11.89
N TYR A 215 -2.91 5.19 13.15
CA TYR A 215 -3.76 4.03 13.46
C TYR A 215 -5.26 4.32 13.49
N PHE A 216 -5.68 5.58 13.69
CA PHE A 216 -7.08 5.88 13.99
C PHE A 216 -7.59 7.19 13.38
N GLU A 217 -7.04 8.34 13.79
CA GLU A 217 -7.69 9.63 13.50
C GLU A 217 -7.79 9.92 12.00
N ASN A 218 -6.76 9.56 11.23
CA ASN A 218 -6.78 9.76 9.77
C ASN A 218 -7.90 8.96 9.11
N THR A 219 -8.11 7.71 9.52
CA THR A 219 -9.19 6.86 9.00
C THR A 219 -10.56 7.42 9.37
N VAL A 220 -10.75 7.83 10.63
CA VAL A 220 -11.99 8.46 11.10
C VAL A 220 -12.31 9.71 10.29
N ASN A 221 -11.32 10.58 10.11
CA ASN A 221 -11.46 11.83 9.35
C ASN A 221 -11.75 11.57 7.87
N PHE A 222 -11.01 10.65 7.25
CA PHE A 222 -11.15 10.31 5.83
C PHE A 222 -12.51 9.67 5.51
N MET A 223 -12.95 8.74 6.35
CA MET A 223 -14.22 8.02 6.20
C MET A 223 -15.42 8.79 6.78
N LYS A 224 -15.17 9.92 7.46
CA LYS A 224 -16.19 10.72 8.17
C LYS A 224 -17.00 9.87 9.15
N LEU A 225 -16.31 9.00 9.89
CA LEU A 225 -16.94 8.17 10.92
C LEU A 225 -17.38 9.07 12.10
N LYS A 226 -18.58 8.80 12.62
CA LYS A 226 -19.16 9.53 13.75
C LYS A 226 -18.89 8.82 15.06
#